data_AF-A0A699W684-F1
#
_entry.id   AF-A0A699W684-F1
#
_cell.length_a   1.000
_cell.length_b   1.000
_cell.length_c   1.000
_cell.angle_alpha   90.00
_cell.angle_beta   90.00
_cell.angle_gamma   90.00
#
_symmetry.space_group_name_H-M   'P 1'
#
loop_
_entity.id
_entity.type
_entity.pdbx_description
1 polymer ?
#
loop_
_entity_poly.entity_id
_entity_poly.type
_entity_poly.pdbx_seq_one_letter_code
_entity_poly.pdbx_strand_id
1 'polypeptide(L)'
;HHATIDCRSYRVIFDDIHAPEFIYHGSLPGKSMQIISALQARTLLSHGCEGFLATIHDTTLDVPSTHDQPIVFEFLDVFLDELPRIPPVREVEFNIEFILGSEPISKAPYRMAPIKLKELKDQLQ
;
A
#
# COMPACT_ATOMS: atom_id res chain seq x y z
N HIS A 1 -18.32 7.08 7.32
CA HIS A 1 -18.72 7.92 6.18
C HIS A 1 -19.51 7.06 5.22
N HIS A 2 -20.84 7.14 5.30
CA HIS A 2 -21.71 6.49 4.32
C HIS A 2 -22.15 7.58 3.33
N ALA A 3 -22.08 7.27 2.03
CA ALA A 3 -22.53 8.19 0.99
C ALA A 3 -23.44 7.42 0.04
N THR A 4 -24.66 7.91 -0.13
CA THR A 4 -25.68 7.32 -0.98
C THR A 4 -25.86 8.16 -2.25
N ILE A 5 -25.65 7.55 -3.41
CA ILE A 5 -25.82 8.22 -4.71
C ILE A 5 -27.23 7.90 -5.25
N ASP A 6 -28.11 8.91 -5.28
CA ASP A 6 -29.41 8.83 -5.97
C ASP A 6 -29.29 9.40 -7.39
N CYS A 7 -29.01 8.50 -8.34
CA CYS A 7 -28.89 8.84 -9.76
C CYS A 7 -30.20 9.38 -10.36
N ARG A 8 -31.37 8.96 -9.85
CA ARG A 8 -32.68 9.38 -10.40
C ARG A 8 -32.97 10.83 -10.07
N SER A 9 -32.61 11.24 -8.86
CA SER A 9 -32.80 12.62 -8.40
C SER A 9 -31.59 13.52 -8.65
N TYR A 10 -30.51 12.98 -9.23
CA TYR A 10 -29.22 13.67 -9.40
C TYR A 10 -28.67 14.20 -8.07
N ARG A 11 -28.66 13.39 -7.01
CA ARG A 11 -28.21 13.81 -5.67
C ARG A 11 -27.22 12.84 -5.07
N VAL A 12 -26.29 13.38 -4.30
CA VAL A 12 -25.42 12.60 -3.42
C VAL A 12 -25.76 13.00 -1.99
N ILE A 13 -26.22 12.03 -1.22
CA ILE A 13 -26.54 12.16 0.20
C ILE A 13 -25.32 11.65 0.95
N PHE A 14 -24.89 12.40 1.94
CA PHE A 14 -23.82 11.99 2.82
C PHE A 14 -24.34 11.93 4.24
N ASP A 15 -24.20 10.75 4.79
CA ASP A 15 -24.85 10.30 6.00
C ASP A 15 -23.73 9.93 6.99
N ASP A 16 -23.60 10.76 8.04
CA ASP A 16 -22.69 10.55 9.15
C ASP A 16 -23.49 10.51 10.46
N ILE A 17 -23.13 9.60 11.36
CA ILE A 17 -23.76 9.43 12.67
C ILE A 17 -23.40 10.62 13.59
N HIS A 18 -22.29 11.31 13.31
CA HIS A 18 -21.74 12.40 14.13
C HIS A 18 -21.88 13.80 13.53
N ALA A 19 -22.41 13.91 12.30
CA ALA A 19 -22.56 15.20 11.62
C ALA A 19 -23.95 15.31 10.96
N PRO A 20 -24.47 16.54 10.78
CA PRO A 20 -25.72 16.75 10.05
C PRO A 20 -25.61 16.21 8.61
N GLU A 21 -26.71 15.61 8.13
CA GLU A 21 -26.83 15.12 6.75
C GLU A 21 -26.60 16.27 5.77
N PHE A 22 -25.73 16.04 4.79
CA PHE A 22 -25.47 16.99 3.71
C PHE A 22 -25.83 16.37 2.37
N ILE A 23 -26.53 17.15 1.54
CA ILE A 23 -27.04 16.67 0.25
C ILE A 23 -26.52 17.56 -0.86
N TYR A 24 -25.68 16.98 -1.72
CA TYR A 24 -25.23 17.61 -2.94
C TYR A 24 -26.23 17.35 -4.06
N HIS A 25 -26.61 18.39 -4.79
CA HIS A 25 -27.41 18.28 -5.99
C HIS A 25 -26.51 18.41 -7.21
N GLY A 26 -26.44 17.35 -8.01
CA GLY A 26 -25.78 17.34 -9.31
C GLY A 26 -26.46 18.27 -10.31
N SER A 27 -25.80 18.47 -11.45
CA SER A 27 -26.34 19.26 -12.54
C SER A 27 -27.48 18.51 -13.24
N LEU A 28 -28.66 19.16 -13.35
CA LEU A 28 -29.73 18.65 -14.20
C LEU A 28 -29.37 18.87 -15.68
N PRO A 29 -29.75 17.94 -16.58
CA PRO A 29 -29.64 18.16 -18.02
C PRO A 29 -30.37 19.46 -18.41
N GLY A 30 -29.63 20.41 -18.99
CA GLY A 30 -30.17 21.71 -19.44
C GLY A 30 -30.04 22.88 -18.46
N LYS A 31 -29.49 22.68 -17.26
CA LYS A 31 -29.14 23.79 -16.34
C LYS A 31 -27.65 24.11 -16.45
N SER A 32 -27.30 25.37 -16.74
CA SER A 32 -25.90 25.79 -16.79
C SER A 32 -25.28 25.76 -15.39
N MET A 33 -24.16 25.06 -15.23
CA MET A 33 -23.30 25.17 -14.06
C MET A 33 -22.48 26.45 -14.17
N GLN A 34 -22.49 27.27 -13.13
CA GLN A 34 -21.64 28.46 -13.08
C GLN A 34 -20.24 28.05 -12.62
N ILE A 35 -19.34 27.91 -13.58
CA ILE A 35 -17.92 27.68 -13.31
C ILE A 35 -17.29 29.04 -13.01
N ILE A 36 -16.59 29.12 -11.89
CA ILE A 36 -15.85 30.32 -11.47
C ILE A 36 -14.35 30.04 -11.49
N SER A 37 -13.55 31.09 -11.66
CA SER A 37 -12.10 30.98 -11.54
C SER A 37 -11.66 30.83 -10.08
N ALA A 38 -10.45 30.30 -9.86
CA ALA A 38 -9.85 30.22 -8.53
C ALA A 38 -9.72 31.59 -7.83
N LEU A 39 -9.53 32.67 -8.60
CA LEU A 39 -9.50 34.04 -8.07
C LEU A 39 -10.86 34.44 -7.50
N GLN A 40 -11.95 34.15 -8.21
CA GLN A 40 -13.31 34.45 -7.76
C GLN A 40 -13.69 33.59 -6.55
N ALA A 41 -13.32 32.31 -6.55
CA ALA A 41 -13.51 31.44 -5.39
C ALA A 41 -12.81 32.01 -4.15
N ARG A 42 -11.55 32.44 -4.27
CA ARG A 42 -10.81 33.06 -3.16
C ARG A 42 -11.47 34.34 -2.64
N THR A 43 -11.99 35.19 -3.54
CA THR A 43 -12.73 36.39 -3.14
C THR A 43 -13.99 36.03 -2.36
N LEU A 44 -14.80 35.08 -2.84
CA LEU A 44 -16.01 34.64 -2.14
C LEU A 44 -15.70 34.07 -0.75
N LEU A 45 -14.67 33.24 -0.63
CA LEU A 45 -14.20 32.73 0.67
C LEU A 45 -13.78 33.88 1.60
N SER A 46 -13.10 34.91 1.09
CA SER A 46 -12.70 36.09 1.88
C SER A 46 -13.88 36.93 2.37
N HIS A 47 -15.03 36.85 1.70
CA HIS A 47 -16.28 37.49 2.12
C HIS A 47 -17.10 36.61 3.09
N GLY A 48 -16.56 35.48 3.54
CA GLY A 48 -17.19 34.60 4.52
C GLY A 48 -18.12 33.54 3.91
N CYS A 49 -18.06 33.28 2.61
CA CYS A 49 -18.76 32.13 2.03
C CYS A 49 -18.10 30.81 2.46
N GLU A 50 -18.90 29.79 2.71
CA GLU A 50 -18.43 28.43 2.97
C GLU A 50 -18.06 27.74 1.65
N GLY A 51 -16.94 27.02 1.63
CA GLY A 51 -16.48 26.26 0.48
C GLY A 51 -16.12 24.84 0.88
N PHE A 52 -16.43 23.89 0.00
CA PHE A 52 -16.15 22.47 0.18
C PHE A 52 -15.21 22.00 -0.92
N LEU A 53 -14.19 21.22 -0.54
CA LEU A 53 -13.30 20.55 -1.47
C LEU A 53 -13.63 19.06 -1.46
N ALA A 54 -13.94 18.51 -2.63
CA ALA A 54 -14.12 17.07 -2.82
C ALA A 54 -12.99 16.55 -3.72
N THR A 55 -12.35 15.47 -3.30
CA THR A 55 -11.34 14.76 -4.09
C THR A 55 -11.85 13.36 -4.41
N ILE A 56 -11.66 12.95 -5.67
CA ILE A 56 -11.96 11.59 -6.11
C ILE A 56 -10.63 10.85 -6.15
N HIS A 57 -10.47 9.84 -5.31
CA HIS A 57 -9.33 8.95 -5.32
C HIS A 57 -9.76 7.64 -5.97
N ASP A 58 -9.09 7.25 -7.05
CA ASP A 58 -9.31 5.95 -7.67
C ASP A 58 -8.55 4.88 -6.87
N THR A 59 -9.27 4.11 -6.07
CA THR A 59 -8.71 3.01 -5.29
C THR A 59 -8.44 1.75 -6.10
N THR A 60 -8.71 1.75 -7.42
CA THR A 60 -8.45 0.58 -8.28
C THR A 60 -6.99 0.47 -8.76
N LEU A 61 -6.20 1.54 -8.59
CA LEU A 61 -4.80 1.61 -9.04
C LEU A 61 -3.77 1.40 -7.92
N ASP A 62 -4.18 1.42 -6.65
CA ASP A 62 -3.34 0.85 -5.61
C ASP A 62 -3.36 -0.66 -5.81
N VAL A 63 -2.30 -1.18 -6.43
CA VAL A 63 -1.91 -2.57 -6.21
C VAL A 63 -1.91 -2.71 -4.69
N PRO A 64 -2.77 -3.57 -4.10
CA PRO A 64 -2.80 -3.72 -2.66
C PRO A 64 -1.36 -3.96 -2.22
N SER A 65 -0.85 -3.08 -1.36
CA SER A 65 0.44 -3.35 -0.77
C SER A 65 0.30 -4.72 -0.08
N THR A 66 1.34 -5.54 -0.09
CA THR A 66 1.29 -6.83 0.62
C THR A 66 0.91 -6.64 2.09
N HIS A 67 1.09 -5.44 2.63
CA HIS A 67 0.66 -5.05 3.96
C HIS A 67 -0.86 -4.93 4.10
N ASP A 68 -1.63 -4.61 3.06
CA ASP A 68 -3.10 -4.41 3.14
C ASP A 68 -3.89 -5.71 3.39
N GLN A 69 -3.22 -6.86 3.38
CA GLN A 69 -3.81 -8.13 3.77
C GLN A 69 -3.85 -8.26 5.30
N PRO A 70 -5.03 -8.52 5.90
CA PRO A 70 -5.18 -8.63 7.36
C PRO A 70 -4.18 -9.60 8.00
N ILE A 71 -3.89 -10.70 7.31
CA ILE A 71 -2.95 -11.71 7.78
C ILE A 71 -1.49 -11.24 7.77
N VAL A 72 -1.10 -10.34 6.85
CA VAL A 72 0.26 -9.81 6.80
C VAL A 72 0.46 -8.77 7.89
N PHE A 73 -0.56 -7.96 8.18
CA PHE A 73 -0.57 -7.04 9.33
C PHE A 73 -0.41 -7.77 10.68
N GLU A 74 -0.95 -8.98 10.81
CA GLU A 74 -0.81 -9.79 12.03
C GLU A 74 0.62 -10.33 12.23
N PHE A 75 1.44 -10.43 11.17
CA PHE A 75 2.77 -11.04 11.18
C PHE A 75 3.85 -10.17 10.51
N LEU A 76 3.84 -8.86 10.77
CA LEU A 76 4.79 -7.91 10.17
C LEU A 76 6.26 -8.22 10.51
N ASP A 77 6.52 -8.90 11.62
CA ASP A 77 7.85 -9.37 12.04
C ASP A 77 8.38 -10.55 11.21
N VAL A 78 7.48 -11.31 10.55
CA VAL A 78 7.81 -12.40 9.63
C VAL A 78 7.98 -11.88 8.19
N PHE A 79 7.19 -10.88 7.81
CA PHE A 79 7.18 -10.28 6.46
C PHE A 79 7.96 -8.95 6.42
N LEU A 80 9.20 -8.98 6.87
CA LEU A 80 10.12 -7.84 6.76
C LEU A 80 10.59 -7.66 5.30
N ASP A 81 10.76 -6.41 4.87
CA ASP A 81 11.33 -6.08 3.56
C ASP A 81 12.73 -6.68 3.36
N GLU A 82 13.48 -6.83 4.46
CA GLU A 82 14.78 -7.49 4.50
C GLU A 82 14.80 -8.56 5.61
N LEU A 83 15.25 -9.77 5.28
CA LEU A 83 15.40 -10.84 6.26
C LEU A 83 16.62 -10.61 7.16
N PRO A 84 16.55 -10.97 8.45
CA PRO A 84 17.73 -10.98 9.31
C PRO A 84 18.79 -11.93 8.72
N ARG A 85 20.01 -11.42 8.49
CA ARG A 85 21.12 -12.17 7.85
C ARG A 85 21.51 -13.43 8.63
N ILE A 86 21.26 -13.44 9.93
CA ILE A 86 21.56 -14.56 10.81
C ILE A 86 20.22 -15.20 11.22
N PRO A 87 20.08 -16.53 11.09
CA PRO A 87 18.91 -17.21 11.61
C PRO A 87 18.75 -16.90 13.09
N PRO A 88 17.53 -16.62 13.58
CA PRO A 88 17.30 -16.45 15.01
C PRO A 88 17.75 -17.69 15.78
N VAL A 89 18.11 -17.50 17.05
CA VAL A 89 18.50 -18.59 17.94
C VAL A 89 17.38 -19.62 17.94
N ARG A 90 17.69 -20.83 17.49
CA ARG A 90 16.73 -21.94 17.45
C ARG A 90 16.76 -22.63 18.81
N GLU A 91 15.59 -23.04 19.29
CA GLU A 91 15.48 -23.83 20.53
C GLU A 91 16.07 -25.24 20.39
N VAL A 92 16.22 -25.71 19.16
CA VAL A 92 16.74 -27.04 18.82
C VAL A 92 18.07 -26.91 18.08
N GLU A 93 19.07 -27.65 18.55
CA GLU A 93 20.36 -27.79 17.88
C GLU A 93 20.26 -28.80 16.72
N PHE A 94 20.72 -28.39 15.54
CA PHE A 94 20.73 -29.23 14.35
C PHE A 94 22.05 -30.00 14.29
N ASN A 95 22.00 -31.31 14.52
CA ASN A 95 23.15 -32.20 14.39
C ASN A 95 23.21 -32.80 12.99
N ILE A 96 24.40 -32.80 12.37
CA ILE A 96 24.65 -33.51 11.12
C ILE A 96 25.25 -34.87 11.48
N GLU A 97 24.43 -35.92 11.38
CA GLU A 97 24.88 -37.29 11.60
C GLU A 97 25.49 -37.86 10.32
N PHE A 98 26.65 -38.50 10.46
CA PHE A 98 27.31 -39.20 9.37
C PHE A 98 27.01 -40.68 9.45
N ILE A 99 26.80 -41.31 8.29
CA ILE A 99 26.77 -42.77 8.21
C ILE A 99 28.16 -43.30 8.57
N LEU A 100 28.25 -44.36 9.37
CA LEU A 100 29.52 -45.00 9.71
C LEU A 100 30.31 -45.36 8.44
N GLY A 101 31.57 -44.92 8.38
CA GLY A 101 32.44 -45.09 7.21
C GLY A 101 32.39 -43.95 6.19
N SER A 102 31.66 -42.86 6.46
CA SER A 102 31.70 -41.65 5.64
C SER A 102 33.05 -40.94 5.76
N GLU A 103 33.66 -40.59 4.64
CA GLU A 103 34.88 -39.78 4.59
C GLU A 103 34.55 -38.33 4.15
N PRO A 104 35.32 -37.32 4.58
CA PRO A 104 35.14 -35.95 4.13
C PRO A 104 35.26 -35.82 2.61
N ILE A 105 34.32 -35.08 2.01
CA ILE A 105 34.34 -34.82 0.57
C ILE A 105 35.22 -33.59 0.29
N SER A 106 36.23 -33.76 -0.55
CA SER A 106 37.03 -32.66 -1.11
C SER A 106 36.86 -32.62 -2.62
N LYS A 107 36.25 -31.55 -3.14
CA LYS A 107 36.06 -31.32 -4.58
C LYS A 107 36.57 -29.92 -4.93
N ALA A 108 37.23 -29.80 -6.08
CA ALA A 108 37.68 -28.51 -6.58
C ALA A 108 36.47 -27.61 -6.89
N PRO A 109 36.54 -26.29 -6.60
CA PRO A 109 35.48 -25.35 -6.96
C PRO A 109 35.28 -25.30 -8.49
N TYR A 110 34.03 -25.07 -8.92
CA TYR A 110 33.72 -24.90 -10.33
C TYR A 110 34.29 -23.58 -10.87
N ARG A 111 34.68 -23.55 -12.15
CA ARG A 111 35.17 -22.33 -12.80
C ARG A 111 34.00 -21.36 -13.01
N MET A 112 34.08 -20.20 -12.36
CA MET A 112 33.11 -19.11 -12.52
C MET A 112 33.74 -17.93 -13.28
N ALA A 113 32.92 -17.22 -14.06
CA ALA A 113 33.35 -15.97 -14.70
C ALA A 113 33.62 -14.88 -13.63
N PRO A 114 34.48 -13.88 -13.92
CA PRO A 114 34.82 -12.83 -12.96
C PRO A 114 33.60 -12.09 -12.38
N ILE A 115 32.54 -11.89 -13.18
CA ILE A 115 31.32 -11.21 -12.71
C ILE A 115 30.56 -12.03 -11.66
N LYS A 116 30.46 -13.36 -11.84
CA LYS A 116 29.83 -14.26 -10.87
C LYS A 116 30.64 -14.38 -9.59
N LEU A 117 31.97 -14.36 -9.69
CA LEU A 117 32.85 -14.34 -8.52
C LEU A 117 32.70 -13.04 -7.73
N LYS A 118 32.53 -11.90 -8.40
CA LYS A 118 32.27 -10.62 -7.74
C LYS A 118 30.94 -10.68 -6.97
N GLU A 119 29.86 -11.12 -7.62
CA GLU A 119 28.55 -11.28 -7.00
C GLU A 119 28.57 -12.24 -5.79
N LEU A 120 29.23 -13.40 -5.94
CA LEU A 120 29.39 -14.35 -4.83
C LEU A 120 30.14 -13.73 -3.64
N LYS A 121 31.19 -12.95 -3.93
CA LYS A 121 31.95 -12.26 -2.88
C LYS A 121 31.06 -11.23 -2.17
N ASP A 122 30.26 -10.48 -2.91
CA ASP A 122 29.36 -9.46 -2.36
C ASP A 122 28.26 -10.09 -1.47
N GLN A 123 27.85 -11.33 -1.73
CA GLN A 123 26.90 -12.07 -0.87
C GLN A 123 27.55 -12.64 0.42
N LEU A 124 28.84 -12.96 0.38
CA LEU A 124 29.56 -13.58 1.49
C LEU A 124 30.16 -12.58 2.50
N GLN A 125 30.42 -11.34 2.08
CA GLN A 125 30.95 -10.26 2.93
C GLN A 125 29.84 -9.41 3.55
#